data_AF-A0A411ED38-F1
#
_entry.id   AF-A0A411ED38-F1
#
_cell.length_a   1.000
_cell.length_b   1.000
_cell.length_c   1.000
_cell.angle_alpha   90.00
_cell.angle_beta   90.00
_cell.angle_gamma   90.00
#
_symmetry.space_group_name_H-M   'P 1'
#
loop_
_entity.id
_entity.type
_entity.pdbx_description
1 polymer ?
#
loop_
_entity_poly.entity_id
_entity_poly.type
_entity_poly.pdbx_seq_one_letter_code
_entity_poly.pdbx_strand_id
1 'polypeptide(L)'
;MTQLKMLQLRVKGMAGNLAWFINIKVFLITGLIVLGSCETQESDYEKPDNKKAVALFEEVVRKTTPKVRGLIEKYPELLSEKGSMKEERVQALEKETREVLLPMVNGTKALLKSYNVNEKDLRQEFQEKDDPRIALVGLMILASESKEQMAVARNFVNAFRTVGYSLQGATLEEAKKDWVDCLIVAVGIDVVVDFVNGNVTEAIAKKAIKKIASRALGAIGAAIAVYEFGSCMGWY
;
A
#
# COMPACT_ATOMS: atom_id res chain seq x y z
N MET A 1 64.80 -3.65 35.93
CA MET A 1 64.03 -3.33 34.70
C MET A 1 63.40 -4.60 34.13
N THR A 2 62.63 -5.34 34.95
CA THR A 2 62.28 -6.74 34.66
C THR A 2 60.84 -7.12 35.03
N GLN A 3 60.07 -6.19 35.60
CA GLN A 3 58.69 -6.44 36.05
C GLN A 3 57.61 -5.91 35.08
N LEU A 4 57.97 -5.11 34.06
CA LEU A 4 56.98 -4.56 33.11
C LEU A 4 56.64 -5.48 31.92
N LYS A 5 57.46 -6.51 31.63
CA LYS A 5 57.22 -7.41 30.49
C LYS A 5 56.23 -8.55 30.76
N MET A 6 55.88 -8.84 32.02
CA MET A 6 54.99 -9.95 32.36
C MET A 6 53.48 -9.61 32.30
N LEU A 7 53.10 -8.34 32.27
CA LEU A 7 51.68 -7.93 32.21
C LEU A 7 51.11 -7.78 30.79
N GLN A 8 51.95 -7.77 29.75
CA GLN A 8 51.51 -7.64 28.35
C GLN A 8 51.09 -8.96 27.68
N LEU A 9 51.30 -10.12 28.30
CA LEU A 9 51.01 -11.43 27.70
C LEU A 9 49.66 -12.05 28.11
N ARG A 10 48.90 -11.46 29.04
CA ARG A 10 47.63 -12.04 29.51
C ARG A 10 46.36 -11.49 28.82
N VAL A 11 46.46 -10.45 28.01
CA VAL A 11 45.27 -9.78 27.42
C VAL A 11 44.95 -10.27 25.99
N LYS A 12 45.87 -10.97 25.31
CA LYS A 12 45.64 -11.42 23.91
C LYS A 12 44.85 -12.73 23.78
N GLY A 13 44.46 -13.39 24.87
CA GLY A 13 43.83 -14.71 24.84
C GLY A 13 42.29 -14.76 24.88
N MET A 14 41.59 -13.66 25.16
CA MET A 14 40.13 -13.69 25.41
C MET A 14 39.26 -12.92 24.41
N ALA A 15 39.83 -12.36 23.34
CA ALA A 15 39.06 -11.62 22.33
C ALA A 15 38.50 -12.50 21.20
N GLY A 16 38.99 -13.73 21.02
CA GLY A 16 38.62 -14.60 19.89
C GLY A 16 37.28 -15.33 20.02
N ASN A 17 36.83 -15.62 21.25
CA ASN A 17 35.67 -16.50 21.46
C ASN A 17 34.35 -15.76 21.61
N LEU A 18 34.33 -14.44 21.88
CA LEU A 18 33.09 -13.70 22.07
C LEU A 18 32.40 -13.35 20.73
N ALA A 19 33.17 -13.16 19.66
CA ALA A 19 32.64 -12.85 18.32
C ALA A 19 31.92 -14.05 17.67
N TRP A 20 32.28 -15.29 18.04
CA TRP A 20 31.67 -16.49 17.48
C TRP A 20 30.26 -16.74 18.04
N PHE A 21 30.04 -16.49 19.34
CA PHE A 21 28.72 -16.68 19.97
C PHE A 21 27.66 -15.64 19.53
N ILE A 22 28.08 -14.43 19.13
CA ILE A 22 27.16 -13.39 18.63
C ILE A 22 26.64 -13.77 17.23
N ASN A 23 27.48 -14.34 16.37
CA ASN A 23 27.10 -14.73 15.01
C ASN A 23 26.12 -15.94 14.96
N ILE A 24 26.26 -16.90 15.88
CA ILE A 24 25.34 -18.06 15.97
C ILE A 24 23.92 -17.65 16.40
N LYS A 25 23.78 -16.69 17.31
CA LYS A 25 22.46 -16.23 17.76
C LYS A 25 21.70 -15.45 16.69
N VAL A 26 22.41 -14.68 15.84
CA VAL A 26 21.79 -13.98 14.71
C VAL A 26 21.24 -14.97 13.68
N PHE A 27 21.98 -16.03 13.37
CA PHE A 27 21.57 -17.06 12.40
C PHE A 27 20.33 -17.86 12.85
N LEU A 28 20.22 -18.19 14.14
CA LEU A 28 19.06 -18.93 14.67
C LEU A 28 17.77 -18.08 14.70
N ILE A 29 17.87 -16.76 14.88
CA ILE A 29 16.72 -15.86 14.82
C ILE A 29 16.27 -15.63 13.37
N THR A 30 17.21 -15.64 12.40
CA THR A 30 16.83 -15.52 10.97
C THR A 30 16.19 -16.79 10.42
N GLY A 31 16.61 -17.98 10.88
CA GLY A 31 16.06 -19.26 10.43
C GLY A 31 14.61 -19.51 10.84
N LEU A 32 14.18 -19.01 12.00
CA LEU A 32 12.80 -19.18 12.49
C LEU A 32 11.75 -18.37 11.73
N ILE A 33 12.16 -17.30 11.02
CA ILE A 33 11.22 -16.46 10.25
C ILE A 33 10.87 -17.10 8.90
N VAL A 34 11.70 -18.01 8.37
CA VAL A 34 11.49 -18.62 7.04
C VAL A 34 10.51 -19.81 7.09
N LEU A 35 10.40 -20.50 8.23
CA LEU A 35 9.56 -21.72 8.34
C LEU A 35 8.10 -21.46 8.72
N GLY A 36 7.73 -20.22 9.08
CA GLY A 36 6.33 -19.85 9.37
C GLY A 36 5.50 -19.44 8.14
N SER A 37 6.07 -19.49 6.93
CA SER A 37 5.42 -19.01 5.71
C SER A 37 4.95 -20.16 4.82
N CYS A 38 3.95 -20.94 5.25
CA CYS A 38 2.97 -21.61 4.38
C CYS A 38 2.06 -22.55 5.19
N GLU A 39 1.01 -21.99 5.78
CA GLU A 39 -0.27 -22.68 5.88
C GLU A 39 -1.28 -21.82 5.12
N THR A 40 -1.31 -21.98 3.80
CA THR A 40 -2.44 -21.53 2.98
C THR A 40 -3.56 -22.55 3.17
N GLN A 41 -4.36 -22.35 4.23
CA GLN A 41 -5.70 -22.94 4.26
C GLN A 41 -6.56 -22.23 3.20
N GLU A 42 -6.62 -22.83 2.02
CA GLU A 42 -7.65 -22.57 1.02
C GLU A 42 -9.01 -22.88 1.65
N SER A 43 -9.70 -21.86 2.16
CA SER A 43 -11.16 -21.88 2.22
C SER A 43 -11.67 -20.90 1.19
N ASP A 44 -11.72 -21.42 -0.03
CA ASP A 44 -12.15 -20.74 -1.25
C ASP A 44 -13.68 -20.60 -1.24
N TYR A 45 -14.18 -19.62 -0.48
CA TYR A 45 -15.59 -19.22 -0.52
C TYR A 45 -15.68 -17.73 -0.89
N GLU A 46 -15.48 -17.46 -2.18
CA GLU A 46 -15.83 -16.19 -2.82
C GLU A 46 -17.35 -16.01 -2.74
N LYS A 47 -17.84 -15.24 -1.74
CA LYS A 47 -19.27 -15.03 -1.56
C LYS A 47 -19.85 -14.21 -2.74
N PRO A 48 -20.95 -14.64 -3.37
CA PRO A 48 -21.57 -13.93 -4.49
C PRO A 48 -21.95 -12.47 -4.17
N ASP A 49 -22.18 -12.16 -2.88
CA ASP A 49 -22.46 -10.80 -2.41
C ASP A 49 -21.28 -9.83 -2.59
N ASN A 50 -20.03 -10.31 -2.56
CA ASN A 50 -18.84 -9.49 -2.71
C ASN A 50 -18.72 -8.95 -4.14
N LYS A 51 -18.96 -9.79 -5.16
CA LYS A 51 -18.90 -9.37 -6.57
C LYS A 51 -19.87 -8.23 -6.88
N LYS A 52 -21.08 -8.33 -6.34
CA LYS A 52 -22.09 -7.27 -6.48
C LYS A 52 -21.64 -5.98 -5.79
N ALA A 53 -21.07 -6.07 -4.59
CA ALA A 53 -20.55 -4.90 -3.88
C ALA A 53 -19.38 -4.24 -4.62
N VAL A 54 -18.49 -5.04 -5.21
CA VAL A 54 -17.36 -4.56 -6.02
C VAL A 54 -17.85 -3.83 -7.27
N ALA A 55 -18.81 -4.40 -8.00
CA ALA A 55 -19.39 -3.76 -9.18
C ALA A 55 -20.09 -2.42 -8.86
N LEU A 56 -20.83 -2.37 -7.74
CA LEU A 56 -21.45 -1.12 -7.25
C LEU A 56 -20.38 -0.09 -6.89
N PHE A 57 -19.28 -0.52 -6.28
CA PHE A 57 -18.18 0.38 -5.97
C PHE A 57 -17.48 0.88 -7.23
N GLU A 58 -17.21 0.03 -8.22
CA GLU A 58 -16.64 0.42 -9.51
C GLU A 58 -17.46 1.54 -10.18
N GLU A 59 -18.80 1.44 -10.16
CA GLU A 59 -19.68 2.49 -10.68
C GLU A 59 -19.48 3.83 -9.95
N VAL A 60 -19.31 3.80 -8.62
CA VAL A 60 -18.99 4.99 -7.83
C VAL A 60 -17.64 5.58 -8.22
N VAL A 61 -16.61 4.73 -8.42
CA VAL A 61 -15.29 5.19 -8.84
C VAL A 61 -15.38 5.84 -10.22
N ARG A 62 -15.97 5.16 -11.23
CA ARG A 62 -16.15 5.70 -12.59
C ARG A 62 -16.87 7.05 -12.62
N LYS A 63 -17.85 7.26 -11.75
CA LYS A 63 -18.56 8.56 -11.63
C LYS A 63 -17.76 9.64 -10.91
N THR A 64 -16.86 9.26 -10.01
CA THR A 64 -16.08 10.20 -9.18
C THR A 64 -14.79 10.61 -9.86
N THR A 65 -14.15 9.68 -10.58
CA THR A 65 -12.87 9.86 -11.25
C THR A 65 -12.82 11.10 -12.18
N PRO A 66 -13.82 11.40 -13.04
CA PRO A 66 -13.81 12.63 -13.84
C PRO A 66 -13.83 13.92 -12.99
N LYS A 67 -14.46 13.89 -11.82
CA LYS A 67 -14.49 15.02 -10.89
C LYS A 67 -13.13 15.22 -10.23
N VAL A 68 -12.47 14.12 -9.86
CA VAL A 68 -11.10 14.13 -9.33
C VAL A 68 -10.14 14.67 -10.39
N ARG A 69 -10.26 14.25 -11.65
CA ARG A 69 -9.51 14.81 -12.77
C ARG A 69 -9.70 16.32 -12.88
N GLY A 70 -10.94 16.79 -12.91
CA GLY A 70 -11.23 18.23 -12.96
C GLY A 70 -10.64 19.00 -11.78
N LEU A 71 -10.59 18.39 -10.60
CA LEU A 71 -9.91 18.95 -9.43
C LEU A 71 -8.40 19.04 -9.63
N ILE A 72 -7.73 17.97 -10.06
CA ILE A 72 -6.29 17.96 -10.30
C ILE A 72 -5.91 18.96 -11.42
N GLU A 73 -6.68 19.03 -12.50
CA GLU A 73 -6.47 19.99 -13.59
C GLU A 73 -6.68 21.45 -13.14
N LYS A 74 -7.58 21.69 -12.19
CA LYS A 74 -7.80 23.02 -11.58
C LYS A 74 -6.61 23.47 -10.71
N TYR A 75 -5.84 22.52 -10.16
CA TYR A 75 -4.68 22.78 -9.30
C TYR A 75 -3.42 22.11 -9.89
N PRO A 76 -2.90 22.59 -11.04
CA PRO A 76 -1.77 21.97 -11.72
C PRO A 76 -0.49 22.00 -10.87
N GLU A 77 -0.42 22.86 -9.84
CA GLU A 77 0.69 22.90 -8.90
C GLU A 77 0.84 21.59 -8.10
N LEU A 78 -0.20 20.78 -7.99
CA LEU A 78 -0.15 19.46 -7.35
C LEU A 78 0.79 18.46 -8.04
N LEU A 79 0.95 18.61 -9.35
CA LEU A 79 1.82 17.76 -10.16
C LEU A 79 3.21 18.37 -10.33
N SER A 80 3.42 19.60 -9.85
CA SER A 80 4.68 20.32 -9.99
C SER A 80 5.54 20.19 -8.73
N GLU A 81 6.68 19.51 -8.86
CA GLU A 81 7.65 19.27 -7.78
C GLU A 81 8.24 20.55 -7.16
N LYS A 82 8.03 21.72 -7.78
CA LYS A 82 8.70 22.99 -7.44
C LYS A 82 7.80 24.09 -6.86
N GLY A 83 6.52 23.84 -6.63
CA GLY A 83 5.57 24.85 -6.16
C GLY A 83 5.33 24.81 -4.64
N SER A 84 5.76 25.86 -3.91
CA SER A 84 5.20 26.14 -2.59
C SER A 84 3.82 26.78 -2.77
N MET A 85 2.74 26.02 -2.51
CA MET A 85 1.40 26.60 -2.44
C MET A 85 1.22 27.39 -1.14
N LYS A 86 0.47 28.49 -1.22
CA LYS A 86 0.01 29.20 -0.03
C LYS A 86 -0.86 28.26 0.81
N GLU A 87 -0.66 28.28 2.13
CA GLU A 87 -1.38 27.46 3.10
C GLU A 87 -2.91 27.52 2.93
N GLU A 88 -3.47 28.71 2.69
CA GLU A 88 -4.90 28.91 2.44
C GLU A 88 -5.41 28.13 1.20
N ARG A 89 -4.58 28.04 0.15
CA ARG A 89 -4.91 27.25 -1.04
C ARG A 89 -4.81 25.76 -0.78
N VAL A 90 -3.82 25.32 0.01
CA VAL A 90 -3.69 23.92 0.46
C VAL A 90 -4.96 23.51 1.23
N GLN A 91 -5.41 24.34 2.17
CA GLN A 91 -6.60 24.06 2.98
C GLN A 91 -7.89 24.05 2.13
N ALA A 92 -8.05 25.02 1.22
CA ALA A 92 -9.19 25.05 0.30
C ALA A 92 -9.22 23.81 -0.60
N LEU A 93 -8.06 23.40 -1.11
CA LEU A 93 -7.91 22.19 -1.91
C LEU A 93 -8.21 20.93 -1.09
N GLU A 94 -7.67 20.80 0.12
CA GLU A 94 -7.94 19.63 0.97
C GLU A 94 -9.44 19.48 1.23
N LYS A 95 -10.13 20.59 1.48
CA LYS A 95 -11.57 20.61 1.67
C LYS A 95 -12.32 20.14 0.41
N GLU A 96 -12.02 20.73 -0.74
CA GLU A 96 -12.64 20.36 -2.01
C GLU A 96 -12.34 18.88 -2.36
N THR A 97 -11.12 18.41 -2.08
CA THR A 97 -10.72 17.03 -2.26
C THR A 97 -11.55 16.07 -1.41
N ARG A 98 -11.76 16.40 -0.13
CA ARG A 98 -12.60 15.61 0.78
C ARG A 98 -14.03 15.51 0.25
N GLU A 99 -14.59 16.62 -0.22
CA GLU A 99 -15.94 16.66 -0.79
C GLU A 99 -16.06 15.81 -2.06
N VAL A 100 -15.08 15.90 -2.96
CA VAL A 100 -15.05 15.12 -4.21
C VAL A 100 -14.89 13.63 -3.95
N LEU A 101 -14.07 13.22 -2.97
CA LEU A 101 -13.81 11.82 -2.66
C LEU A 101 -14.84 11.17 -1.73
N LEU A 102 -15.71 11.95 -1.09
CA LEU A 102 -16.71 11.45 -0.15
C LEU A 102 -17.60 10.32 -0.72
N PRO A 103 -18.07 10.37 -1.99
CA PRO A 103 -18.80 9.25 -2.60
C PRO A 103 -17.99 7.96 -2.60
N MET A 104 -16.69 8.01 -2.93
CA MET A 104 -15.81 6.84 -2.92
C MET A 104 -15.53 6.33 -1.51
N VAL A 105 -15.39 7.22 -0.52
CA VAL A 105 -15.28 6.82 0.90
C VAL A 105 -16.52 6.05 1.34
N ASN A 106 -17.71 6.57 1.01
CA ASN A 106 -18.97 5.91 1.35
C ASN A 106 -19.16 4.59 0.59
N GLY A 107 -18.83 4.56 -0.69
CA GLY A 107 -18.82 3.34 -1.50
C GLY A 107 -17.87 2.29 -0.93
N THR A 108 -16.68 2.69 -0.49
CA THR A 108 -15.70 1.78 0.12
C THR A 108 -16.21 1.22 1.45
N LYS A 109 -16.85 2.04 2.29
CA LYS A 109 -17.47 1.54 3.53
C LYS A 109 -18.57 0.53 3.25
N ALA A 110 -19.38 0.76 2.21
CA ALA A 110 -20.40 -0.19 1.79
C ALA A 110 -19.78 -1.49 1.27
N LEU A 111 -18.71 -1.40 0.47
CA LEU A 111 -17.93 -2.53 0.00
C LEU A 111 -17.34 -3.34 1.17
N LEU A 112 -16.62 -2.68 2.08
CA LEU A 112 -15.98 -3.30 3.23
C LEU A 112 -16.95 -4.06 4.15
N LYS A 113 -18.21 -3.62 4.25
CA LYS A 113 -19.24 -4.36 4.97
C LYS A 113 -19.51 -5.75 4.37
N SER A 114 -19.39 -5.94 3.05
CA SER A 114 -19.55 -7.27 2.44
C SER A 114 -18.40 -8.21 2.84
N TYR A 115 -17.24 -7.66 3.16
CA TYR A 115 -16.07 -8.38 3.70
C TYR A 115 -16.06 -8.46 5.23
N ASN A 116 -17.21 -8.25 5.89
CA ASN A 116 -17.37 -8.22 7.36
C ASN A 116 -16.54 -7.16 8.10
N VAL A 117 -15.98 -6.18 7.39
CA VAL A 117 -15.26 -5.05 8.00
C VAL A 117 -16.27 -3.96 8.35
N ASN A 118 -16.31 -3.57 9.62
CA ASN A 118 -17.29 -2.62 10.14
C ASN A 118 -16.67 -1.24 10.43
N GLU A 119 -17.50 -0.25 10.77
CA GLU A 119 -17.00 1.11 11.05
C GLU A 119 -16.08 1.21 12.28
N LYS A 120 -16.12 0.25 13.21
CA LYS A 120 -15.21 0.25 14.37
C LYS A 120 -13.80 -0.10 13.94
N ASP A 121 -13.64 -1.05 13.02
CA ASP A 121 -12.33 -1.43 12.46
C ASP A 121 -11.69 -0.23 11.75
N LEU A 122 -12.50 0.55 11.01
CA LEU A 122 -12.02 1.78 10.35
C LEU A 122 -11.64 2.87 11.36
N ARG A 123 -12.45 3.10 12.40
CA ARG A 123 -12.17 4.11 13.43
C ARG A 123 -10.95 3.82 14.30
N GLN A 124 -10.51 2.57 14.36
CA GLN A 124 -9.29 2.21 15.07
C GLN A 124 -8.03 2.68 14.33
N GLU A 125 -8.10 2.78 13.01
CA GLU A 125 -6.94 3.04 12.15
C GLU A 125 -6.98 4.45 11.55
N PHE A 126 -8.16 4.96 11.21
CA PHE A 126 -8.36 6.32 10.72
C PHE A 126 -8.86 7.25 11.82
N GLN A 127 -8.24 8.43 11.92
CA GLN A 127 -8.58 9.45 12.91
C GLN A 127 -9.99 10.03 12.68
N GLU A 128 -10.40 10.13 11.42
CA GLU A 128 -11.68 10.69 11.01
C GLU A 128 -12.59 9.60 10.43
N LYS A 129 -13.90 9.71 10.68
CA LYS A 129 -14.90 8.76 10.13
C LYS A 129 -14.88 8.79 8.60
N ASP A 130 -14.70 9.95 8.01
CA ASP A 130 -14.80 10.19 6.56
C ASP A 130 -13.44 10.51 5.94
N ASP A 131 -12.38 9.90 6.48
CA ASP A 131 -11.02 10.04 5.98
C ASP A 131 -10.94 9.61 4.49
N PRO A 132 -10.50 10.49 3.56
CA PRO A 132 -10.43 10.16 2.14
C PRO A 132 -9.51 8.99 1.81
N ARG A 133 -8.53 8.69 2.68
CA ARG A 133 -7.62 7.54 2.52
C ARG A 133 -8.37 6.21 2.55
N ILE A 134 -9.57 6.16 3.16
CA ILE A 134 -10.44 4.98 3.10
C ILE A 134 -10.73 4.59 1.64
N ALA A 135 -10.89 5.56 0.73
CA ALA A 135 -11.17 5.28 -0.69
C ALA A 135 -10.08 4.41 -1.37
N LEU A 136 -8.83 4.48 -0.89
CA LEU A 136 -7.73 3.68 -1.41
C LEU A 136 -7.89 2.19 -1.11
N VAL A 137 -8.53 1.86 0.00
CA VAL A 137 -8.83 0.46 0.35
C VAL A 137 -9.84 -0.12 -0.65
N GLY A 138 -10.85 0.67 -1.03
CA GLY A 138 -11.85 0.24 -2.00
C GLY A 138 -11.23 0.08 -3.39
N LEU A 139 -10.40 1.04 -3.82
CA LEU A 139 -9.65 0.93 -5.07
C LEU A 139 -8.78 -0.33 -5.10
N MET A 140 -8.14 -0.66 -3.99
CA MET A 140 -7.31 -1.86 -3.88
C MET A 140 -8.12 -3.15 -4.04
N ILE A 141 -9.28 -3.25 -3.38
CA ILE A 141 -10.19 -4.39 -3.56
C ILE A 141 -10.65 -4.48 -5.01
N LEU A 142 -11.12 -3.36 -5.58
CA LEU A 142 -11.56 -3.31 -6.98
C LEU A 142 -10.48 -3.80 -7.94
N ALA A 143 -9.25 -3.36 -7.73
CA ALA A 143 -8.12 -3.73 -8.55
C ALA A 143 -7.83 -5.24 -8.45
N SER A 144 -7.87 -5.83 -7.23
CA SER A 144 -7.69 -7.27 -7.01
C SER A 144 -8.77 -8.16 -7.64
N GLU A 145 -9.93 -7.60 -7.95
CA GLU A 145 -11.04 -8.35 -8.57
C GLU A 145 -10.99 -8.27 -10.12
N SER A 146 -10.10 -7.47 -10.69
CA SER A 146 -9.89 -7.40 -12.14
C SER A 146 -9.10 -8.62 -12.64
N LYS A 147 -9.84 -9.72 -12.88
CA LYS A 147 -9.29 -11.06 -13.15
C LYS A 147 -8.45 -11.20 -14.44
N GLU A 148 -8.52 -10.27 -15.38
CA GLU A 148 -7.84 -10.43 -16.68
C GLU A 148 -6.30 -10.24 -16.64
N GLN A 149 -5.72 -9.73 -15.56
CA GLN A 149 -4.29 -9.31 -15.56
C GLN A 149 -3.44 -9.85 -14.40
N MET A 150 -3.95 -10.80 -13.60
CA MET A 150 -3.25 -11.34 -12.42
C MET A 150 -2.08 -12.30 -12.73
N ALA A 151 -1.93 -12.77 -13.97
CA ALA A 151 -0.83 -13.66 -14.33
C ALA A 151 0.52 -12.93 -14.43
N VAL A 152 0.52 -11.65 -14.80
CA VAL A 152 1.75 -10.84 -15.00
C VAL A 152 2.21 -10.21 -13.69
N ALA A 153 1.26 -9.73 -12.88
CA ALA A 153 1.46 -9.18 -11.54
C ALA A 153 2.32 -10.03 -10.59
N ARG A 154 2.15 -11.37 -10.64
CA ARG A 154 2.92 -12.31 -9.81
C ARG A 154 4.40 -12.37 -10.17
N ASN A 155 4.74 -12.16 -11.44
CA ASN A 155 6.14 -12.14 -11.89
C ASN A 155 6.84 -10.82 -11.53
N PHE A 156 6.11 -9.71 -11.57
CA PHE A 156 6.67 -8.39 -11.30
C PHE A 156 6.91 -8.11 -9.82
N VAL A 157 5.99 -8.54 -8.93
CA VAL A 157 6.20 -8.47 -7.47
C VAL A 157 7.47 -9.23 -7.04
N ASN A 158 7.77 -10.35 -7.68
CA ASN A 158 8.99 -11.12 -7.42
C ASN A 158 10.25 -10.41 -7.97
N ALA A 159 10.15 -9.69 -9.09
CA ALA A 159 11.25 -8.89 -9.63
C ALA A 159 11.52 -7.62 -8.81
N PHE A 160 10.48 -6.93 -8.32
CA PHE A 160 10.61 -5.70 -7.53
C PHE A 160 11.19 -5.91 -6.13
N ARG A 161 11.04 -7.12 -5.58
CA ARG A 161 11.74 -7.55 -4.36
C ARG A 161 13.27 -7.46 -4.50
N THR A 162 13.78 -7.46 -5.74
CA THR A 162 15.21 -7.34 -6.06
C THR A 162 15.67 -5.89 -6.32
N VAL A 163 14.75 -4.92 -6.55
CA VAL A 163 15.08 -3.56 -7.05
C VAL A 163 14.78 -2.44 -6.04
N GLY A 164 14.58 -2.78 -4.76
CA GLY A 164 14.07 -1.90 -3.69
C GLY A 164 14.84 -0.59 -3.38
N TYR A 165 15.80 -0.13 -4.19
CA TYR A 165 16.52 1.13 -3.98
C TYR A 165 16.78 1.98 -5.23
N SER A 166 16.25 1.65 -6.42
CA SER A 166 16.61 2.39 -7.64
C SER A 166 15.45 2.62 -8.62
N LEU A 167 14.42 3.37 -8.21
CA LEU A 167 13.45 3.91 -9.16
C LEU A 167 13.21 5.39 -8.92
N GLN A 168 14.22 6.14 -9.34
CA GLN A 168 14.08 7.50 -9.83
C GLN A 168 14.09 7.37 -11.36
N GLY A 169 12.91 7.46 -12.00
CA GLY A 169 12.82 7.62 -13.45
C GLY A 169 12.49 6.38 -14.31
N ALA A 170 11.56 5.51 -13.90
CA ALA A 170 10.88 4.69 -14.91
C ALA A 170 9.98 5.61 -15.75
N THR A 171 10.38 5.83 -17.00
CA THR A 171 9.66 6.60 -18.00
C THR A 171 8.29 5.96 -18.28
N LEU A 172 7.26 6.79 -18.23
CA LEU A 172 5.82 6.49 -18.31
C LEU A 172 5.33 5.87 -19.64
N GLU A 173 6.23 5.59 -20.59
CA GLU A 173 5.84 5.22 -21.97
C GLU A 173 5.67 3.71 -22.23
N GLU A 174 6.25 2.82 -21.41
CA GLU A 174 6.08 1.37 -21.56
C GLU A 174 5.17 0.72 -20.52
N ALA A 175 4.72 1.47 -19.50
CA ALA A 175 3.92 0.99 -18.36
C ALA A 175 2.41 0.85 -18.67
N LYS A 176 2.06 0.46 -19.90
CA LYS A 176 0.69 0.62 -20.42
C LYS A 176 -0.26 -0.56 -20.24
N LYS A 177 0.04 -1.56 -19.40
CA LYS A 177 -0.88 -2.72 -19.30
C LYS A 177 -1.13 -3.39 -17.95
N ASP A 178 -0.42 -3.07 -16.87
CA ASP A 178 -0.70 -3.72 -15.58
C ASP A 178 -1.23 -2.72 -14.55
N TRP A 179 -2.52 -2.84 -14.21
CA TRP A 179 -3.16 -2.09 -13.12
C TRP A 179 -2.40 -2.23 -11.79
N VAL A 180 -1.66 -3.33 -11.63
CA VAL A 180 -0.86 -3.65 -10.46
C VAL A 180 0.27 -2.65 -10.25
N ASP A 181 0.94 -2.20 -11.32
CA ASP A 181 2.00 -1.21 -11.21
C ASP A 181 1.44 0.15 -10.76
N CYS A 182 0.27 0.53 -11.29
CA CYS A 182 -0.44 1.75 -10.90
C CYS A 182 -0.82 1.73 -9.41
N LEU A 183 -1.33 0.61 -8.91
CA LEU A 183 -1.74 0.47 -7.51
C LEU A 183 -0.54 0.33 -6.56
N ILE A 184 0.52 -0.36 -6.99
CA ILE A 184 1.76 -0.54 -6.22
C ILE A 184 2.44 0.80 -5.94
N VAL A 185 2.50 1.68 -6.95
CA VAL A 185 3.09 3.02 -6.79
C VAL A 185 2.23 3.87 -5.84
N ALA A 186 0.90 3.79 -5.95
CA ALA A 186 -0.02 4.60 -5.16
C ALA A 186 -0.19 4.14 -3.69
N VAL A 187 -0.18 2.83 -3.43
CA VAL A 187 -0.54 2.24 -2.13
C VAL A 187 0.67 1.57 -1.44
N GLY A 188 1.70 1.23 -2.22
CA GLY A 188 2.91 0.55 -1.76
C GLY A 188 2.90 -0.96 -1.98
N ILE A 189 4.05 -1.49 -2.38
CA ILE A 189 4.28 -2.89 -2.80
C ILE A 189 3.72 -3.89 -1.78
N ASP A 190 4.04 -3.73 -0.50
CA ASP A 190 3.73 -4.75 0.52
C ASP A 190 2.23 -5.01 0.69
N VAL A 191 1.36 -4.05 0.38
CA VAL A 191 -0.09 -4.22 0.53
C VAL A 191 -0.61 -5.05 -0.64
N VAL A 192 -0.16 -4.72 -1.85
CA VAL A 192 -0.67 -5.28 -3.11
C VAL A 192 -0.36 -6.77 -3.25
N VAL A 193 0.79 -7.23 -2.77
CA VAL A 193 1.16 -8.66 -2.81
C VAL A 193 0.14 -9.55 -2.11
N ASP A 194 -0.37 -9.12 -0.95
CA ASP A 194 -1.35 -9.90 -0.18
C ASP A 194 -2.71 -9.97 -0.89
N PHE A 195 -3.05 -8.95 -1.69
CA PHE A 195 -4.30 -8.86 -2.46
C PHE A 195 -4.22 -9.57 -3.81
N VAL A 196 -3.04 -9.60 -4.44
CA VAL A 196 -2.85 -10.23 -5.76
C VAL A 196 -2.77 -11.76 -5.64
N ASN A 197 -2.35 -12.29 -4.50
CA ASN A 197 -2.10 -13.72 -4.33
C ASN A 197 -3.31 -14.53 -3.80
N GLY A 198 -4.47 -13.92 -3.53
CA GLY A 198 -5.61 -14.65 -3.00
C GLY A 198 -6.91 -13.85 -2.92
N ASN A 199 -7.99 -14.54 -2.51
CA ASN A 199 -9.27 -13.90 -2.25
C ASN A 199 -9.14 -12.86 -1.13
N VAL A 200 -9.75 -11.69 -1.32
CA VAL A 200 -9.80 -10.65 -0.29
C VAL A 200 -10.60 -11.18 0.92
N THR A 201 -9.91 -11.47 2.02
CA THR A 201 -10.52 -11.86 3.30
C THR A 201 -10.65 -10.65 4.23
N GLU A 202 -11.44 -10.77 5.31
CA GLU A 202 -11.56 -9.74 6.35
C GLU A 202 -10.18 -9.36 6.91
N ALA A 203 -9.30 -10.34 7.16
CA ALA A 203 -7.96 -10.12 7.68
C ALA A 203 -7.07 -9.33 6.70
N ILE A 204 -7.15 -9.66 5.40
CA ILE A 204 -6.43 -8.97 4.34
C ILE A 204 -6.95 -7.53 4.20
N ALA A 205 -8.26 -7.33 4.22
CA ALA A 205 -8.87 -5.99 4.19
C ALA A 205 -8.45 -5.13 5.39
N LYS A 206 -8.47 -5.68 6.62
CA LYS A 206 -8.00 -4.99 7.83
C LYS A 206 -6.51 -4.65 7.75
N LYS A 207 -5.69 -5.55 7.20
CA LYS A 207 -4.25 -5.29 6.99
C LYS A 207 -4.03 -4.15 5.99
N ALA A 208 -4.79 -4.09 4.90
CA ALA A 208 -4.74 -2.97 3.96
C ALA A 208 -5.15 -1.65 4.62
N ILE A 209 -6.25 -1.64 5.37
CA ILE A 209 -6.70 -0.47 6.14
C ILE A 209 -5.57 0.08 7.01
N LYS A 210 -4.93 -0.77 7.82
CA LYS A 210 -3.82 -0.37 8.70
C LYS A 210 -2.60 0.16 7.93
N LYS A 211 -2.23 -0.48 6.82
CA LYS A 211 -1.10 -0.02 5.99
C LYS A 211 -1.40 1.32 5.31
N ILE A 212 -2.60 1.51 4.77
CA ILE A 212 -3.03 2.77 4.15
C ILE A 212 -3.11 3.88 5.20
N ALA A 213 -3.70 3.61 6.36
CA ALA A 213 -3.81 4.58 7.45
C ALA A 213 -2.44 5.09 7.93
N SER A 214 -1.41 4.22 7.91
CA SER A 214 -0.05 4.56 8.34
C SER A 214 0.84 5.17 7.25
N ARG A 215 0.52 5.02 5.95
CA ARG A 215 1.41 5.43 4.86
C ARG A 215 0.84 6.46 3.87
N ALA A 216 -0.48 6.61 3.76
CA ALA A 216 -1.07 7.49 2.74
C ALA A 216 -1.03 8.98 3.13
N LEU A 217 -0.68 9.83 2.15
CA LEU A 217 -0.42 11.28 2.26
C LEU A 217 -1.71 12.15 2.40
N GLY A 218 -2.68 11.69 3.19
CA GLY A 218 -3.91 12.44 3.47
C GLY A 218 -4.88 12.52 2.27
N ALA A 219 -5.68 13.59 2.23
CA ALA A 219 -6.75 13.77 1.25
C ALA A 219 -6.21 13.96 -0.17
N ILE A 220 -5.21 14.83 -0.32
CA ILE A 220 -4.59 15.14 -1.63
C ILE A 220 -3.92 13.90 -2.21
N GLY A 221 -3.16 13.14 -1.40
CA GLY A 221 -2.57 11.88 -1.85
C GLY A 221 -3.61 10.87 -2.33
N ALA A 222 -4.77 10.81 -1.65
CA ALA A 222 -5.85 9.94 -2.09
C ALA A 222 -6.43 10.38 -3.45
N ALA A 223 -6.57 11.68 -3.70
CA ALA A 223 -7.05 12.18 -5.00
C ALA A 223 -6.08 11.88 -6.14
N ILE A 224 -4.77 12.05 -5.91
CA ILE A 224 -3.74 11.72 -6.91
C ILE A 224 -3.81 10.24 -7.26
N ALA A 225 -3.89 9.35 -6.26
CA ALA A 225 -4.03 7.91 -6.50
C ALA A 225 -5.31 7.56 -7.31
N VAL A 226 -6.44 8.22 -7.03
CA VAL A 226 -7.68 8.03 -7.80
C VAL A 226 -7.55 8.51 -9.24
N TYR A 227 -6.86 9.64 -9.45
CA TYR A 227 -6.55 10.17 -10.77
C TYR A 227 -5.67 9.18 -11.55
N GLU A 228 -4.53 8.77 -10.99
CA GLU A 228 -3.62 7.82 -11.63
C GLU A 228 -4.32 6.49 -11.94
N PHE A 229 -5.11 5.96 -11.00
CA PHE A 229 -5.90 4.75 -11.22
C PHE A 229 -6.91 4.91 -12.36
N GLY A 230 -7.65 6.02 -12.40
CA GLY A 230 -8.62 6.29 -13.46
C GLY A 230 -8.00 6.42 -14.86
N SER A 231 -6.84 7.08 -14.94
CA SER A 231 -6.02 7.18 -16.15
C SER A 231 -5.54 5.80 -16.60
N CYS A 232 -5.04 4.99 -15.67
CA CYS A 232 -4.56 3.63 -15.91
C CYS A 232 -5.67 2.71 -16.45
N MET A 233 -6.91 2.87 -15.95
CA MET A 233 -8.09 2.13 -16.41
C MET A 233 -8.70 2.66 -17.71
N GLY A 234 -8.15 3.73 -18.29
CA GLY A 234 -8.67 4.32 -19.53
C GLY A 234 -10.10 4.87 -19.38
N TRP A 235 -10.47 5.32 -18.19
CA TRP A 235 -11.81 5.87 -17.95
C TRP A 235 -11.98 7.31 -18.46
N TYR A 236 -10.89 7.92 -18.96
CA TYR A 236 -10.86 9.22 -19.60
C TYR A 236 -9.59 9.43 -20.41
#